data_AF-A0A9J6GZH0-F1
#
_entry.id   AF-A0A9J6GZH0-F1
#
_cell.length_a   1.000
_cell.length_b   1.000
_cell.length_c   1.000
_cell.angle_alpha   90.00
_cell.angle_beta   90.00
_cell.angle_gamma   90.00
#
_symmetry.space_group_name_H-M   'P 1'
#
loop_
_entity.id
_entity.type
_entity.pdbx_description
1 polymer ?
#
loop_
_entity_poly.entity_id
_entity_poly.type
_entity_poly.pdbx_seq_one_letter_code
_entity_poly.pdbx_strand_id
1 'polypeptide(L)'
;MMNTLIKVMTSRFKSEALWPNSAGAAALSSFLEYITKWECAAGGVGFISETTAVGFRVTLSSVLSLLEYVTKELRYKYLMTANFSQDPVENLFGIVRQSSGCNDHPTPEQFLITVNCLSFYSLARPVTGSSVEPVVLTALLDTGDACPEATSLQETIDKLIAQGDLDSQRDTVSQEQAIPVDRNSLVQKKSFSRLVYHMGGYVA
;
A
#
# COMPACT_ATOMS: atom_id res chain seq x y z
N MET A 1 -18.86 -12.06 23.70
CA MET A 1 -19.19 -11.00 22.73
C MET A 1 -17.91 -10.34 22.18
N MET A 2 -17.07 -9.71 23.00
CA MET A 2 -15.84 -9.03 22.51
C MET A 2 -14.83 -9.97 21.84
N ASN A 3 -14.57 -11.17 22.39
CA ASN A 3 -13.66 -12.14 21.77
C ASN A 3 -14.12 -12.54 20.35
N THR A 4 -15.42 -12.79 20.19
CA THR A 4 -16.03 -13.08 18.88
C THR A 4 -15.84 -11.93 17.91
N LEU A 5 -16.05 -10.68 18.36
CA LEU A 5 -15.84 -9.49 17.55
C LEU A 5 -14.39 -9.39 17.05
N ILE A 6 -13.43 -9.54 17.96
CA ILE A 6 -12.00 -9.49 17.62
C ILE A 6 -11.68 -10.55 16.57
N LYS A 7 -12.05 -11.81 16.81
CA LYS A 7 -11.81 -12.91 15.87
C LYS A 7 -12.38 -12.63 14.47
N VAL A 8 -13.63 -12.14 14.40
CA VAL A 8 -14.28 -11.81 13.12
C VAL A 8 -13.57 -10.65 12.43
N MET A 9 -13.07 -9.66 13.18
CA MET A 9 -12.40 -8.48 12.65
C MET A 9 -10.90 -8.68 12.35
N THR A 10 -10.31 -9.79 12.77
CA THR A 10 -8.88 -10.12 12.54
C THR A 10 -8.70 -11.41 11.74
N SER A 11 -9.65 -11.79 10.89
CA SER A 11 -9.59 -13.05 10.14
C SER A 11 -8.50 -12.99 9.07
N ARG A 12 -7.53 -13.91 9.17
CA ARG A 12 -6.38 -14.05 8.25
C ARG A 12 -6.47 -15.22 7.27
N PHE A 13 -7.40 -16.14 7.49
CA PHE A 13 -7.50 -17.35 6.68
C PHE A 13 -8.91 -17.57 6.18
N LYS A 14 -9.07 -18.26 5.05
CA LYS A 14 -10.36 -18.55 4.43
C LYS A 14 -11.35 -19.22 5.38
N SER A 15 -10.88 -20.09 6.27
CA SER A 15 -11.73 -20.78 7.26
C SER A 15 -12.40 -19.84 8.26
N GLU A 16 -11.79 -18.68 8.52
CA GLU A 16 -12.25 -17.67 9.48
C GLU A 16 -12.85 -16.44 8.80
N ALA A 17 -12.84 -16.40 7.47
CA ALA A 17 -13.27 -15.26 6.68
C ALA A 17 -14.72 -14.87 6.97
N LEU A 18 -15.03 -13.60 6.76
CA LEU A 18 -16.38 -13.10 6.90
C LEU A 18 -17.21 -13.48 5.66
N TRP A 19 -18.19 -14.34 5.85
CA TRP A 19 -19.12 -14.78 4.81
C TRP A 19 -20.44 -14.01 4.90
N PRO A 20 -21.13 -13.78 3.76
CA PRO A 20 -22.48 -13.22 3.78
C PRO A 20 -23.43 -14.16 4.53
N ASN A 21 -24.36 -13.61 5.32
CA ASN A 21 -25.33 -14.35 6.13
C ASN A 21 -24.70 -15.36 7.11
N SER A 22 -23.47 -15.11 7.58
CA SER A 22 -22.79 -15.98 8.54
C SER A 22 -23.02 -15.57 9.99
N ALA A 23 -22.68 -16.47 10.91
CA ALA A 23 -22.62 -16.16 12.34
C ALA A 23 -21.68 -14.98 12.64
N GLY A 24 -20.62 -14.80 11.85
CA GLY A 24 -19.71 -13.66 11.96
C GLY A 24 -20.41 -12.34 11.63
N ALA A 25 -21.11 -12.26 10.51
CA ALA A 25 -21.87 -11.07 10.12
C ALA A 25 -22.97 -10.74 11.13
N ALA A 26 -23.70 -11.76 11.61
CA ALA A 26 -24.69 -11.61 12.66
C ALA A 26 -24.07 -11.09 13.97
N ALA A 27 -22.88 -11.56 14.34
CA ALA A 27 -22.16 -11.08 15.53
C ALA A 27 -21.79 -9.59 15.44
N LEU A 28 -21.41 -9.09 14.25
CA LEU A 28 -21.14 -7.66 14.05
C LEU A 28 -22.41 -6.83 14.23
N SER A 29 -23.53 -7.24 13.62
CA SER A 29 -24.82 -6.55 13.77
C SER A 29 -25.32 -6.58 15.22
N SER A 30 -25.21 -7.73 15.89
CA SER A 30 -25.57 -7.85 17.32
C SER A 30 -24.71 -6.97 18.22
N PHE A 31 -23.43 -6.77 17.89
CA PHE A 31 -22.55 -5.89 18.65
C PHE A 31 -22.89 -4.41 18.44
N LEU A 32 -23.28 -4.00 17.23
CA LEU A 32 -23.79 -2.65 16.95
C LEU A 32 -25.05 -2.33 17.76
N GLU A 33 -25.98 -3.28 17.84
CA GLU A 33 -27.15 -3.17 18.70
C GLU A 33 -26.77 -3.08 20.17
N TYR A 34 -25.82 -3.90 20.62
CA TYR A 34 -25.31 -3.88 21.99
C TYR A 34 -24.72 -2.51 22.35
N ILE A 35 -23.86 -1.92 21.50
CA ILE A 35 -23.30 -0.59 21.73
C ILE A 35 -24.40 0.46 21.86
N THR A 36 -25.43 0.39 21.00
CA THR A 36 -26.55 1.35 21.04
C THR A 36 -27.35 1.21 22.33
N LYS A 37 -27.64 -0.02 22.76
CA LYS A 37 -28.34 -0.29 24.03
C LYS A 37 -27.51 0.15 25.24
N TRP A 38 -26.20 -0.08 25.21
CA TRP A 38 -25.29 0.33 26.28
C TRP A 38 -25.22 1.86 26.41
N GLU A 39 -25.13 2.58 25.29
CA GLU A 39 -25.14 4.04 25.28
C GLU A 39 -26.43 4.61 25.89
N CYS A 40 -27.59 4.09 25.50
CA CYS A 40 -28.88 4.49 26.07
C CYS A 40 -28.97 4.19 27.58
N ALA A 41 -28.44 3.04 28.02
CA ALA A 41 -28.49 2.62 29.42
C ALA A 41 -27.51 3.40 30.32
N ALA A 42 -26.38 3.85 29.77
CA ALA A 42 -25.34 4.57 30.53
C ALA A 42 -25.74 6.01 30.87
N GLY A 43 -26.69 6.62 30.14
CA GLY A 43 -27.24 7.94 30.50
C GLY A 43 -26.20 9.06 30.65
N GLY A 44 -25.03 8.93 30.01
CA GLY A 44 -23.92 9.89 30.07
C GLY A 44 -22.79 9.59 31.06
N VAL A 45 -22.89 8.54 31.90
CA VAL A 45 -21.83 8.14 32.84
C VAL A 45 -21.54 6.64 32.68
N GLY A 46 -20.27 6.26 32.50
CA GLY A 46 -19.88 4.84 32.39
C GLY A 46 -20.01 4.23 30.97
N PHE A 47 -20.00 5.08 29.94
CA PHE A 47 -19.86 4.67 28.54
C PHE A 47 -18.44 4.95 28.01
N ILE A 48 -18.10 4.35 26.89
CA ILE A 48 -16.86 4.65 26.14
C ILE A 48 -16.88 6.12 25.64
N SER A 49 -15.71 6.65 25.29
CA SER A 49 -15.65 7.99 24.70
C SER A 49 -16.48 8.06 23.42
N GLU A 50 -17.05 9.23 23.14
CA GLU A 50 -17.83 9.49 21.92
C GLU A 50 -17.05 9.08 20.66
N THR A 51 -15.76 9.45 20.60
CA THR A 51 -14.87 9.09 19.49
C THR A 51 -14.72 7.58 19.31
N THR A 52 -14.61 6.83 20.41
CA THR A 52 -14.51 5.36 20.36
C THR A 52 -15.83 4.75 19.90
N ALA A 53 -16.97 5.25 20.40
CA ALA A 53 -18.29 4.77 20.01
C ALA A 53 -18.58 4.99 18.53
N VAL A 54 -18.29 6.21 18.04
CA VAL A 54 -18.38 6.55 16.61
C VAL A 54 -17.44 5.66 15.80
N GLY A 55 -16.20 5.46 16.26
CA GLY A 55 -15.22 4.58 15.62
C GLY A 55 -15.75 3.16 15.45
N PHE A 56 -16.34 2.56 16.50
CA PHE A 56 -16.97 1.24 16.40
C PHE A 56 -18.14 1.24 15.41
N ARG A 57 -19.07 2.20 15.51
CA ARG A 57 -20.25 2.27 14.64
C ARG A 57 -19.84 2.37 13.17
N VAL A 58 -18.91 3.27 12.85
CA VAL A 58 -18.42 3.50 11.49
C VAL A 58 -17.68 2.26 10.98
N THR A 59 -16.74 1.71 11.75
CA THR A 59 -15.93 0.57 11.32
C THR A 59 -16.79 -0.65 11.01
N LEU A 60 -17.68 -1.03 11.93
CA LEU A 60 -18.49 -2.24 11.78
C LEU A 60 -19.56 -2.10 10.70
N SER A 61 -20.20 -0.93 10.61
CA SER A 61 -21.16 -0.65 9.54
C SER A 61 -20.47 -0.66 8.17
N SER A 62 -19.27 -0.08 8.07
CA SER A 62 -18.50 -0.07 6.83
C SER A 62 -18.08 -1.46 6.39
N VAL A 63 -17.67 -2.33 7.33
CA VAL A 63 -17.30 -3.73 7.04
C VAL A 63 -18.51 -4.52 6.54
N LEU A 64 -19.69 -4.34 7.13
CA LEU A 64 -20.92 -4.98 6.66
C LEU A 64 -21.32 -4.50 5.27
N SER A 65 -21.28 -3.19 5.01
CA SER A 65 -21.54 -2.62 3.68
C SER A 65 -20.52 -3.09 2.64
N LEU A 66 -19.25 -3.20 3.02
CA LEU A 66 -18.20 -3.69 2.14
C LEU A 66 -18.37 -5.18 1.84
N LEU A 67 -18.76 -6.00 2.83
CA LEU A 67 -19.11 -7.40 2.61
C LEU A 67 -20.24 -7.52 1.60
N GLU A 68 -21.28 -6.71 1.72
CA GLU A 68 -22.39 -6.69 0.77
C GLU A 68 -21.92 -6.33 -0.64
N TYR A 69 -21.16 -5.25 -0.79
CA TYR A 69 -20.62 -4.81 -2.08
C TYR A 69 -19.71 -5.88 -2.72
N VAL A 70 -18.74 -6.40 -1.96
CA VAL A 70 -17.77 -7.38 -2.43
C VAL A 70 -18.43 -8.70 -2.85
N THR A 71 -19.50 -9.11 -2.15
CA THR A 71 -20.19 -10.37 -2.45
C THR A 71 -21.25 -10.24 -3.55
N LYS A 72 -22.03 -9.15 -3.56
CA LYS A 72 -23.12 -8.94 -4.53
C LYS A 72 -22.61 -8.36 -5.86
N GLU A 73 -21.82 -7.29 -5.80
CA GLU A 73 -21.39 -6.55 -7.00
C GLU A 73 -20.14 -7.19 -7.61
N LEU A 74 -19.13 -7.49 -6.79
CA LEU A 74 -17.84 -8.03 -7.25
C LEU A 74 -17.80 -9.56 -7.34
N ARG A 75 -18.83 -10.25 -6.85
CA ARG A 75 -18.99 -11.72 -6.87
C ARG A 75 -17.87 -12.50 -6.17
N TYR A 76 -17.19 -11.88 -5.20
CA TYR A 76 -16.31 -12.61 -4.29
C TYR A 76 -17.11 -13.40 -3.27
N LYS A 77 -16.51 -14.47 -2.73
CA LYS A 77 -17.22 -15.41 -1.84
C LYS A 77 -17.22 -14.99 -0.38
N TYR A 78 -16.17 -14.29 0.05
CA TYR A 78 -15.91 -13.94 1.43
C TYR A 78 -15.02 -12.69 1.52
N LEU A 79 -14.91 -12.13 2.71
CA LEU A 79 -14.09 -10.96 3.02
C LEU A 79 -13.06 -11.30 4.12
N MET A 80 -11.79 -10.99 3.89
CA MET A 80 -10.72 -11.15 4.88
C MET A 80 -10.52 -9.84 5.64
N THR A 81 -10.94 -9.82 6.89
CA THR A 81 -11.02 -8.59 7.71
C THR A 81 -9.68 -8.13 8.27
N ALA A 82 -8.68 -9.01 8.38
CA ALA A 82 -7.34 -8.64 8.83
C ALA A 82 -6.70 -7.53 7.95
N ASN A 83 -7.10 -7.45 6.68
CA ASN A 83 -6.56 -6.49 5.70
C ASN A 83 -7.11 -5.07 5.87
N PHE A 84 -8.04 -4.84 6.81
CA PHE A 84 -8.54 -3.50 7.13
C PHE A 84 -7.82 -2.84 8.31
N SER A 85 -6.93 -3.56 8.97
CA SER A 85 -6.11 -3.03 10.05
C SER A 85 -4.92 -2.23 9.53
N GLN A 86 -4.37 -1.36 10.37
CA GLN A 86 -3.13 -0.63 10.08
C GLN A 86 -1.88 -1.45 10.40
N ASP A 87 -2.03 -2.65 10.99
CA ASP A 87 -0.95 -3.54 11.40
C ASP A 87 0.14 -3.74 10.32
N PRO A 88 -0.18 -3.95 9.01
CA PRO A 88 0.85 -4.08 8.00
C PRO A 88 1.78 -2.86 7.89
N VAL A 89 1.21 -1.66 8.00
CA VAL A 89 1.96 -0.40 7.95
C VAL A 89 2.76 -0.19 9.23
N GLU A 90 2.19 -0.56 10.39
CA GLU A 90 2.91 -0.52 11.67
C GLU A 90 4.10 -1.49 11.67
N ASN A 91 3.93 -2.69 11.08
CA ASN A 91 5.00 -3.66 10.90
C ASN A 91 6.12 -3.11 10.02
N LEU A 92 5.78 -2.41 8.93
CA LEU A 92 6.78 -1.70 8.10
C LEU A 92 7.57 -0.69 8.93
N PHE A 93 6.89 0.12 9.76
CA PHE A 93 7.59 1.06 10.65
C PHE A 93 8.47 0.34 11.68
N GLY A 94 8.06 -0.84 12.15
CA GLY A 94 8.90 -1.71 12.98
C GLY A 94 10.19 -2.12 12.27
N ILE A 95 10.09 -2.57 11.02
CA ILE A 95 11.25 -2.94 10.19
C ILE A 95 12.18 -1.74 9.99
N VAL A 96 11.63 -0.56 9.70
CA VAL A 96 12.43 0.65 9.49
C VAL A 96 13.17 1.06 10.78
N ARG A 97 12.53 0.98 11.96
CA ARG A 97 13.19 1.24 13.24
C ARG A 97 14.27 0.20 13.60
N GLN A 98 14.07 -1.05 13.21
CA GLN A 98 15.08 -2.11 13.42
C GLN A 98 16.26 -2.02 12.45
N SER A 99 16.09 -1.29 11.35
CA SER A 99 17.15 -1.07 10.36
C SER A 99 18.26 -0.20 10.93
N SER A 100 19.45 -0.28 10.33
CA SER A 100 20.61 0.55 10.71
C SER A 100 21.04 0.46 12.18
N GLY A 101 20.91 -0.72 12.79
CA GLY A 101 21.36 -0.98 14.17
C GLY A 101 20.34 -0.61 15.25
N CYS A 102 19.05 -0.87 15.02
CA CYS A 102 17.95 -0.55 15.94
C CYS A 102 17.82 0.95 16.23
N ASN A 103 17.77 1.77 15.17
CA ASN A 103 17.49 3.19 15.30
C ASN A 103 15.99 3.44 15.54
N ASP A 104 15.59 3.56 16.81
CA ASP A 104 14.20 3.80 17.21
C ASP A 104 13.57 5.08 16.60
N HIS A 105 14.41 6.05 16.23
CA HIS A 105 14.00 7.35 15.68
C HIS A 105 14.81 7.70 14.43
N PRO A 106 14.53 7.06 13.28
CA PRO A 106 15.22 7.35 12.03
C PRO A 106 14.94 8.78 11.58
N THR A 107 15.95 9.46 11.03
CA THR A 107 15.75 10.73 10.33
C THR A 107 14.92 10.50 9.07
N PRO A 108 14.24 11.53 8.54
CA PRO A 108 13.51 11.39 7.27
C PRO A 108 14.36 10.84 6.12
N GLU A 109 15.64 11.21 6.04
CA GLU A 109 16.58 10.66 5.06
C GLU A 109 16.83 9.17 5.26
N GLN A 110 17.08 8.74 6.51
CA GLN A 110 17.27 7.33 6.85
C GLN A 110 16.01 6.50 6.56
N PHE A 111 14.84 7.05 6.83
CA PHE A 111 13.56 6.44 6.50
C PHE A 111 13.44 6.22 4.98
N LEU A 112 13.69 7.26 4.17
CA LEU A 112 13.63 7.18 2.71
C LEU A 112 14.61 6.17 2.14
N ILE A 113 15.86 6.19 2.61
CA ILE A 113 16.89 5.22 2.19
C ILE A 113 16.43 3.80 2.51
N THR A 114 15.95 3.55 3.73
CA THR A 114 15.51 2.22 4.17
C THR A 114 14.32 1.73 3.35
N VAL A 115 13.30 2.56 3.14
CA VAL A 115 12.12 2.20 2.34
C VAL A 115 12.50 1.95 0.88
N ASN A 116 13.39 2.75 0.30
CA ASN A 116 13.90 2.52 -1.04
C ASN A 116 14.63 1.17 -1.12
N CYS A 117 15.53 0.88 -0.18
CA CYS A 117 16.24 -0.39 -0.10
C CYS A 117 15.27 -1.59 0.03
N LEU A 118 14.26 -1.50 0.87
CA LEU A 118 13.24 -2.55 1.03
C LEU A 118 12.42 -2.76 -0.25
N SER A 119 12.12 -1.67 -0.97
CA SER A 119 11.41 -1.71 -2.24
C SER A 119 12.24 -2.40 -3.34
N PHE A 120 13.51 -2.05 -3.46
CA PHE A 120 14.44 -2.70 -4.38
C PHE A 120 14.67 -4.18 -4.01
N TYR A 121 14.82 -4.48 -2.72
CA TYR A 121 15.00 -5.86 -2.26
C TYR A 121 13.80 -6.73 -2.62
N SER A 122 12.58 -6.20 -2.47
CA SER A 122 11.34 -6.90 -2.82
C SER A 122 11.23 -7.20 -4.32
N LEU A 123 11.84 -6.37 -5.17
CA LEU A 123 11.92 -6.59 -6.61
C LEU A 123 13.03 -7.58 -6.99
N ALA A 124 14.22 -7.41 -6.41
CA ALA A 124 15.40 -8.23 -6.70
C ALA A 124 15.25 -9.67 -6.18
N ARG A 125 14.54 -9.85 -5.07
CA ARG A 125 14.24 -11.15 -4.49
C ARG A 125 12.74 -11.26 -4.22
N PRO A 126 11.94 -11.55 -5.26
CA PRO A 126 10.50 -11.72 -5.10
C PRO A 126 10.21 -12.88 -4.14
N VAL A 127 9.13 -12.75 -3.37
CA VAL A 127 8.67 -13.82 -2.48
C VAL A 127 8.27 -15.04 -3.31
N THR A 128 8.77 -16.22 -2.93
CA THR A 128 8.43 -17.49 -3.57
C THR A 128 6.92 -17.73 -3.49
N GLY A 129 6.25 -17.79 -4.65
CA GLY A 129 4.79 -17.92 -4.74
C GLY A 129 4.03 -16.61 -4.96
N SER A 130 4.70 -15.48 -5.18
CA SER A 130 4.01 -14.24 -5.57
C SER A 130 3.36 -14.36 -6.96
N SER A 131 2.19 -13.76 -7.15
CA SER A 131 1.46 -13.73 -8.43
C SER A 131 2.07 -12.80 -9.48
N VAL A 132 3.33 -12.39 -9.32
CA VAL A 132 3.99 -11.48 -10.26
C VAL A 132 4.64 -12.29 -11.37
N GLU A 133 4.25 -12.00 -12.60
CA GLU A 133 4.84 -12.63 -13.77
C GLU A 133 6.35 -12.29 -13.84
N PRO A 134 7.24 -13.26 -14.08
CA PRO A 134 8.68 -13.05 -14.14
C PRO A 134 9.09 -11.92 -15.12
N VAL A 135 8.33 -11.75 -16.21
CA VAL A 135 8.54 -10.71 -17.23
C VAL A 135 8.42 -9.29 -16.66
N VAL A 136 7.49 -9.07 -15.72
CA VAL A 136 7.30 -7.75 -15.07
C VAL A 136 8.47 -7.45 -14.14
N LEU A 137 8.97 -8.46 -13.43
CA LEU A 137 10.13 -8.31 -12.55
C LEU A 137 11.39 -8.03 -13.36
N THR A 138 11.62 -8.77 -14.46
CA THR A 138 12.74 -8.50 -15.35
C THR A 138 12.63 -7.12 -15.95
N ALA A 139 11.46 -6.64 -16.36
CA ALA A 139 11.30 -5.28 -16.90
C ALA A 139 11.52 -4.16 -15.86
N LEU A 140 11.26 -4.42 -14.58
CA LEU A 140 11.50 -3.46 -13.48
C LEU A 140 12.95 -3.47 -12.99
N LEU A 141 13.62 -4.62 -13.08
CA LEU A 141 15.04 -4.79 -12.73
C LEU A 141 15.97 -4.44 -13.88
N ASP A 142 15.50 -4.58 -15.12
CA ASP A 142 16.21 -4.19 -16.32
C ASP A 142 16.21 -2.66 -16.35
N THR A 143 17.26 -2.09 -15.76
CA THR A 143 17.74 -0.74 -16.04
C THR A 143 18.29 -0.76 -17.47
N GLY A 144 17.42 -1.09 -18.45
CA GLY A 144 17.83 -1.46 -19.80
C GLY A 144 18.81 -0.44 -20.29
N ASP A 145 20.04 -0.92 -20.55
CA ASP A 145 21.26 -0.14 -20.68
C ASP A 145 21.04 1.31 -20.28
N ALA A 146 21.31 1.64 -19.00
CA ALA A 146 21.67 3.01 -18.67
C ALA A 146 22.62 3.43 -19.78
N CYS A 147 22.10 4.29 -20.65
CA CYS A 147 22.71 4.58 -21.93
C CYS A 147 24.19 4.87 -21.67
N PRO A 148 25.15 4.47 -22.52
CA PRO A 148 26.55 4.90 -22.38
C PRO A 148 26.75 6.44 -22.47
N GLU A 149 25.67 7.21 -22.31
CA GLU A 149 25.55 8.65 -22.25
C GLU A 149 25.79 9.25 -20.85
N ALA A 150 26.18 8.47 -19.83
CA ALA A 150 26.79 9.09 -18.64
C ALA A 150 28.05 9.92 -19.02
N THR A 151 28.75 9.49 -20.07
CA THR A 151 29.80 10.25 -20.75
C THR A 151 29.24 11.42 -21.56
N SER A 152 28.12 11.24 -22.27
CA SER A 152 27.57 12.29 -23.14
C SER A 152 27.03 13.47 -22.34
N LEU A 153 26.42 13.26 -21.18
CA LEU A 153 25.85 14.35 -20.39
C LEU A 153 26.93 15.22 -19.75
N GLN A 154 28.03 14.62 -19.27
CA GLN A 154 29.21 15.34 -18.79
C GLN A 154 29.96 16.06 -19.93
N GLU A 155 30.15 15.40 -21.08
CA GLU A 155 30.77 16.02 -22.26
C GLU A 155 29.91 17.15 -22.86
N THR A 156 28.58 17.05 -22.76
CA THR A 156 27.65 18.09 -23.21
C THR A 156 27.66 19.27 -22.24
N ILE A 157 27.70 19.03 -20.94
CA ILE A 157 27.87 20.08 -19.92
C ILE A 157 29.22 20.79 -20.09
N ASP A 158 30.32 20.07 -20.31
CA ASP A 158 31.65 20.65 -20.51
C ASP A 158 31.74 21.46 -21.82
N LYS A 159 31.09 21.00 -22.89
CA LYS A 159 30.98 21.77 -24.15
C LYS A 159 30.15 23.04 -23.98
N LEU A 160 29.09 23.00 -23.19
CA LEU A 160 28.23 24.16 -22.90
C LEU A 160 28.94 25.18 -22.00
N ILE A 161 29.75 24.73 -21.04
CA ILE A 161 30.61 25.60 -20.22
C ILE A 161 31.70 26.27 -21.08
N ALA A 162 32.27 25.54 -22.05
CA ALA A 162 33.29 26.07 -22.96
C ALA A 162 32.74 27.09 -23.99
N GLN A 163 31.45 26.99 -24.35
CA GLN A 163 30.80 27.93 -25.28
C GLN A 163 30.21 29.16 -24.59
N GLY A 164 30.18 29.20 -23.25
CA GLY A 164 29.89 30.41 -22.48
C GLY A 164 28.45 30.94 -22.62
N ASP A 165 27.50 30.09 -23.06
CA ASP A 165 26.10 30.45 -23.22
C ASP A 165 25.23 29.52 -22.37
N LEU A 166 25.05 29.90 -21.11
CA LEU A 166 24.24 29.18 -20.12
C LEU A 166 22.78 29.64 -20.08
N ASP A 167 22.46 30.76 -20.72
CA ASP A 167 21.16 31.43 -20.58
C ASP A 167 20.27 31.31 -21.84
N SER A 168 20.82 30.90 -22.98
CA SER A 168 20.06 30.69 -24.20
C SER A 168 19.56 29.25 -24.31
N GLN A 169 18.25 29.06 -24.21
CA GLN A 169 17.48 27.86 -24.56
C GLN A 169 17.25 26.80 -23.47
N ARG A 170 16.34 27.13 -22.55
CA ARG A 170 15.52 26.16 -21.80
C ARG A 170 14.51 25.36 -22.68
N ASP A 171 14.46 25.62 -23.99
CA ASP A 171 13.31 25.22 -24.82
C ASP A 171 13.59 24.12 -25.87
N THR A 172 14.81 23.59 -26.00
CA THR A 172 15.16 22.63 -27.08
C THR A 172 15.18 21.15 -26.68
N VAL A 173 15.02 20.78 -25.40
CA VAL A 173 15.08 19.37 -24.94
C VAL A 173 13.80 18.56 -25.27
N SER A 174 12.78 19.16 -25.90
CA SER A 174 11.49 18.48 -26.13
C SER A 174 11.41 17.66 -27.42
N GLN A 175 12.43 17.65 -28.28
CA GLN A 175 12.36 16.93 -29.55
C GLN A 175 13.68 16.19 -29.80
N GLU A 176 13.69 14.91 -29.43
CA GLU A 176 14.38 13.79 -30.13
C GLU A 176 14.79 12.71 -29.12
N GLN A 177 13.84 11.86 -28.74
CA GLN A 177 14.17 10.47 -28.41
C GLN A 177 13.13 9.57 -29.07
N ALA A 178 13.54 8.88 -30.13
CA ALA A 178 12.77 7.81 -30.75
C ALA A 178 12.75 6.61 -29.78
N ILE A 179 11.68 6.52 -28.99
CA ILE A 179 11.45 5.44 -28.02
C ILE A 179 11.06 4.16 -28.78
N PRO A 180 11.64 2.98 -28.45
CA PRO A 180 11.21 1.70 -29.00
C PRO A 180 9.71 1.48 -28.80
N VAL A 181 9.02 1.07 -29.87
CA VAL A 181 7.55 1.07 -30.04
C VAL A 181 6.78 0.39 -28.90
N ASP A 182 7.40 -0.53 -28.15
CA ASP A 182 6.73 -1.28 -27.07
C ASP A 182 6.73 -0.57 -25.69
N ARG A 183 7.68 0.35 -25.46
CA ARG A 183 7.75 1.13 -24.20
C ARG A 183 6.62 2.15 -24.07
N ASN A 184 6.08 2.65 -25.19
CA ASN A 184 5.03 3.69 -25.18
C ASN A 184 3.74 3.23 -24.50
N SER A 185 3.38 1.94 -24.62
CA SER A 185 2.15 1.40 -24.03
C SER A 185 2.20 1.32 -22.49
N LEU A 186 3.40 1.14 -21.94
CA LEU A 186 3.66 1.01 -20.50
C LEU A 186 4.00 2.36 -19.85
N VAL A 187 4.69 3.25 -20.57
CA VAL A 187 5.10 4.59 -20.09
C VAL A 187 3.94 5.60 -20.10
N GLN A 188 2.96 5.47 -21.01
CA GLN A 188 1.75 6.33 -20.99
C GLN A 188 0.86 6.12 -19.77
N LYS A 189 1.06 5.03 -19.03
CA LYS A 189 0.36 4.80 -17.77
C LYS A 189 1.09 5.53 -16.64
N LYS A 190 0.65 6.75 -16.33
CA LYS A 190 1.02 7.53 -15.13
C LYS A 190 1.24 6.58 -13.95
N SER A 191 2.38 6.74 -13.25
CA SER A 191 2.84 5.92 -12.12
C SER A 191 1.66 5.28 -11.39
N PHE A 192 1.40 4.03 -11.77
CA PHE A 192 0.20 3.31 -11.36
C PHE A 192 0.27 3.12 -9.85
N SER A 193 -0.87 3.23 -9.16
CA SER A 193 -0.99 2.90 -7.73
C SER A 193 -0.49 1.50 -7.37
N ARG A 194 -0.16 0.67 -8.37
CA ARG A 194 0.56 -0.61 -8.26
C ARG A 194 1.92 -0.50 -7.60
N LEU A 195 2.67 0.61 -7.75
CA LEU A 195 3.95 0.77 -7.07
C LEU A 195 3.75 0.87 -5.55
N VAL A 196 2.68 1.52 -5.11
CA VAL A 196 2.25 1.57 -3.69
C VAL A 196 1.83 0.18 -3.20
N TYR A 197 1.10 -0.57 -4.02
CA TYR A 197 0.77 -1.98 -3.72
C TYR A 197 2.01 -2.88 -3.61
N HIS A 198 3.07 -2.58 -4.34
CA HIS A 198 4.31 -3.37 -4.33
C HIS A 198 5.21 -3.03 -3.12
N MET A 199 5.20 -1.79 -2.65
CA MET A 199 5.93 -1.37 -1.43
C MET A 199 5.32 -1.92 -0.14
N GLY A 200 4.00 -2.18 -0.12
CA GLY A 200 3.30 -2.70 1.06
C GLY A 200 3.56 -4.18 1.36
N GLY A 201 4.24 -4.91 0.46
CA GLY A 201 4.22 -6.36 0.48
C GLY A 201 2.81 -6.89 0.19
N TYR A 202 2.73 -7.99 -0.54
CA TYR A 202 1.49 -8.76 -0.58
C TYR A 202 1.19 -9.26 0.84
N VAL A 203 0.31 -8.55 1.57
CA VAL A 203 -0.44 -9.14 2.67
C VAL A 203 -1.66 -9.80 2.05
N ALA A 204 -1.47 -11.06 1.64
CA ALA A 204 -2.54 -12.02 1.41
C ALA A 204 -2.80 -12.80 2.70
#